data_AF-A0A9X6TTG3-F1
#
_entry.id   AF-A0A9X6TTG3-F1
#
_cell.length_a   1.000
_cell.length_b   1.000
_cell.length_c   1.000
_cell.angle_alpha   90.00
_cell.angle_beta   90.00
_cell.angle_gamma   90.00
#
_symmetry.space_group_name_H-M   'P 1'
#
loop_
_entity.id
_entity.type
_entity.pdbx_description
1 polymer ?
#
loop_
_entity_poly.entity_id
_entity_poly.type
_entity_poly.pdbx_seq_one_letter_code
_entity_poly.pdbx_strand_id
1 'polypeptide(L)' 'ATEAKEALQAAIEKNELEEIRAKKDALQEIVQQLTVKLYEQAQAAAGQAEGAQGAQDAGTKKDNVVDAEFEEVKEDK' A
#
# COMPACT_ATOMS: atom_id res chain seq x y z
N ALA A 1 -11.51 12.00 4.52
CA ALA A 1 -12.47 11.06 3.90
C ALA A 1 -13.90 11.32 4.37
N THR A 2 -14.15 11.38 5.67
CA THR A 2 -15.49 11.65 6.24
C THR A 2 -16.09 12.96 5.74
N GLU A 3 -15.34 14.07 5.78
CA GLU A 3 -15.80 15.36 5.26
C GLU A 3 -16.11 15.34 3.76
N ALA A 4 -15.29 14.67 2.94
CA ALA A 4 -15.52 14.56 1.50
C ALA A 4 -16.79 13.74 1.19
N LYS A 5 -17.06 12.69 1.97
CA LYS A 5 -18.30 11.90 1.90
C LYS A 5 -19.52 12.75 2.27
N GLU A 6 -19.44 13.50 3.36
CA GLU A 6 -20.54 14.38 3.81
C GLU A 6 -20.81 15.50 2.82
N ALA A 7 -19.76 16.12 2.28
CA ALA A 7 -19.87 17.14 1.26
C ALA A 7 -20.55 16.59 -0.02
N LEU A 8 -20.17 15.39 -0.47
CA LEU A 8 -20.81 14.73 -1.60
C LEU A 8 -22.28 14.43 -1.31
N GLN A 9 -22.59 13.94 -0.11
CA GLN A 9 -23.97 13.68 0.29
C GLN A 9 -24.83 14.95 0.27
N ALA A 10 -24.32 16.07 0.79
CA ALA A 10 -25.02 17.35 0.74
C ALA A 10 -25.24 17.84 -0.69
N ALA A 11 -24.30 17.61 -1.61
CA ALA A 11 -24.49 17.96 -3.03
C ALA A 11 -25.56 17.10 -3.71
N ILE A 12 -25.65 15.81 -3.35
CA ILE A 12 -26.72 14.91 -3.80
C ILE A 12 -28.08 15.39 -3.30
N GLU A 13 -28.20 15.73 -2.02
CA GLU A 13 -29.44 16.22 -1.41
C GLU A 13 -29.92 17.54 -2.04
N LYS A 14 -28.98 18.40 -2.46
CA LYS A 14 -29.26 19.66 -3.17
C LYS A 14 -29.51 19.48 -4.66
N ASN A 15 -29.29 18.29 -5.22
CA ASN A 15 -29.40 18.00 -6.66
C ASN A 15 -28.48 18.84 -7.55
N GLU A 16 -27.33 19.27 -7.02
CA GLU A 16 -26.36 20.10 -7.73
C GLU A 16 -25.38 19.22 -8.54
N LEU A 17 -25.72 18.96 -9.80
CA LEU A 17 -24.98 18.00 -10.65
C LEU A 17 -23.49 18.33 -10.82
N GLU A 18 -23.13 19.61 -10.92
CA GLU A 18 -21.72 20.00 -11.01
C GLU A 18 -20.96 19.74 -9.71
N GLU A 19 -21.58 20.06 -8.57
CA GLU A 19 -20.99 19.77 -7.26
C GLU A 19 -20.86 18.27 -7.00
N ILE A 20 -21.87 17.47 -7.38
CA ILE A 20 -21.83 16.01 -7.24
C ILE A 20 -20.64 15.43 -7.99
N ARG A 21 -20.40 15.88 -9.23
CA ARG A 21 -19.26 15.42 -10.04
C ARG A 21 -17.93 15.78 -9.38
N ALA A 22 -17.74 17.06 -9.04
CA ALA A 22 -16.50 17.52 -8.42
C ALA A 22 -16.20 16.81 -7.09
N LYS A 23 -17.21 16.67 -6.23
CA LYS A 23 -17.04 16.04 -4.91
C LYS A 23 -16.88 14.52 -5.00
N LYS A 24 -17.49 13.86 -5.99
CA LYS A 24 -17.26 12.45 -6.27
C LYS A 24 -15.81 12.21 -6.68
N ASP A 25 -15.27 13.02 -7.59
CA ASP A 25 -13.90 12.87 -8.06
C ASP A 25 -12.90 13.10 -6.92
N ALA A 26 -13.13 14.12 -6.08
CA ALA A 26 -12.34 14.35 -4.88
C ALA A 26 -12.39 13.18 -3.88
N LEU A 27 -13.57 12.60 -3.66
CA LEU A 27 -13.71 11.43 -2.79
C LEU A 27 -12.96 10.21 -3.37
N GLN A 28 -13.04 10.01 -4.69
CA GLN A 28 -12.37 8.91 -5.38
C GLN A 28 -10.84 9.03 -5.27
N GLU A 29 -10.29 10.24 -5.39
CA GLU A 29 -8.86 10.49 -5.19
C GLU A 29 -8.42 10.17 -3.75
N ILE A 30 -9.20 10.58 -2.74
CA ILE A 30 -8.91 10.27 -1.34
C ILE A 30 -8.89 8.76 -1.12
N VAL A 31 -9.86 8.02 -1.69
CA VAL A 31 -9.92 6.56 -1.56
C VAL A 31 -8.70 5.90 -2.21
N GLN A 32 -8.33 6.33 -3.42
CA GLN A 32 -7.14 5.82 -4.11
C GLN A 32 -5.88 6.00 -3.25
N GLN A 33 -5.69 7.19 -2.68
CA GLN A 33 -4.57 7.50 -1.80
C GLN A 33 -4.57 6.65 -0.52
N LEU A 34 -5.74 6.41 0.07
CA LEU A 34 -5.87 5.53 1.23
C LEU A 34 -5.54 4.08 0.88
N THR A 35 -5.95 3.58 -0.28
CA THR A 35 -5.60 2.24 -0.75
C THR A 35 -4.09 2.09 -0.93
N VAL A 36 -3.42 3.09 -1.51
CA VAL A 36 -1.96 3.10 -1.65
C VAL A 36 -1.30 3.03 -0.28
N LYS A 37 -1.68 3.92 0.64
CA LYS A 37 -1.13 3.94 2.00
C LYS A 37 -1.39 2.65 2.77
N LEU A 38 -2.55 2.03 2.59
CA LEU A 38 -2.87 0.76 3.24
C LEU A 38 -1.96 -0.35 2.73
N TYR A 39 -1.70 -0.40 1.42
CA TYR A 39 -0.77 -1.35 0.84
C TYR A 39 0.66 -1.10 1.33
N GLU A 40 1.11 0.16 1.37
CA GLU A 40 2.40 0.53 1.95
C GLU A 40 2.53 0.11 3.42
N GLN A 41 1.49 0.34 4.22
CA GLN A 41 1.45 -0.06 5.63
C GLN A 41 1.47 -1.58 5.79
N ALA A 42 0.73 -2.32 4.95
CA ALA A 42 0.73 -3.78 4.96
C ALA A 42 2.11 -4.35 4.59
N GLN A 43 2.78 -3.77 3.60
CA GLN A 43 4.14 -4.16 3.21
C GLN A 43 5.16 -3.83 4.29
N ALA A 44 5.07 -2.64 4.91
CA ALA A 44 5.93 -2.27 6.03
C ALA A 44 5.74 -3.20 7.24
N ALA A 45 4.50 -3.60 7.54
CA ALA A 45 4.21 -4.53 8.63
C ALA A 45 4.71 -5.95 8.33
N ALA A 46 4.60 -6.42 7.09
CA ALA A 46 5.16 -7.71 6.66
C ALA A 46 6.70 -7.73 6.80
N GLY A 47 7.37 -6.70 6.29
CA GLY A 47 8.84 -6.57 6.40
C GLY A 47 9.34 -6.41 7.85
N GLN A 48 8.55 -5.82 8.75
CA GLN A 48 8.87 -5.78 10.18
C GLN A 48 8.74 -7.14 10.89
N ALA A 49 7.81 -7.99 10.45
CA ALA A 49 7.69 -9.36 10.96
C ALA A 49 8.89 -10.22 10.53
N GLU A 50 9.36 -10.09 9.29
CA GLU A 50 10.56 -10.78 8.80
C GLU A 50 11.86 -10.22 9.42
N GLY A 51 11.94 -8.91 9.69
CA GLY A 51 13.09 -8.29 10.37
C GLY A 51 13.22 -8.68 11.85
N ALA A 52 12.11 -8.96 12.54
CA ALA A 52 12.12 -9.39 13.94
C ALA A 52 12.55 -10.87 14.11
N GLN A 53 12.31 -11.73 13.13
CA GLN A 53 12.83 -13.10 13.12
C GLN A 53 14.32 -13.15 12.73
N GLY A 54 14.83 -12.19 11.93
CA GLY A 54 16.25 -12.09 11.60
C GLY A 54 17.15 -11.56 12.74
N ALA A 55 16.59 -10.82 13.71
CA ALA A 55 17.37 -10.24 14.81
C ALA A 55 17.58 -11.20 16.00
N GLN A 56 16.77 -12.26 16.13
CA GLN A 56 16.95 -13.26 17.19
C GLN A 56 17.98 -14.36 16.84
N ASP A 57 18.33 -14.53 15.56
CA ASP A 57 19.26 -15.58 15.11
C ASP A 57 20.68 -15.08 14.75
N ALA A 58 20.94 -13.77 14.88
CA ALA A 58 22.29 -13.18 14.71
C ALA A 58 23.29 -13.57 15.82
N GLY A 59 22.97 -14.58 16.63
CA GLY A 59 23.88 -15.21 17.59
C GLY A 59 24.36 -16.61 17.17
N THR A 60 23.68 -17.31 16.25
CA THR A 60 24.07 -18.70 15.96
C THR A 60 23.64 -19.19 14.58
N LYS A 61 24.62 -19.17 13.66
CA LYS A 61 24.75 -20.00 12.45
C LYS A 61 24.14 -19.46 11.15
N LYS A 62 25.12 -19.23 10.25
CA LYS A 62 25.10 -19.28 8.78
C LYS A 62 24.06 -20.21 8.14
N ASP A 63 23.74 -19.85 6.90
CA ASP A 63 23.09 -20.62 5.83
C ASP A 63 21.57 -20.76 5.90
N ASN A 64 20.88 -19.84 5.22
CA ASN A 64 19.70 -20.06 4.35
C ASN A 64 18.91 -18.77 4.07
N VAL A 65 19.56 -17.61 4.03
CA VAL A 65 18.95 -16.44 3.38
C VAL A 65 19.17 -16.63 1.89
N VAL A 66 18.13 -17.13 1.21
CA VAL A 66 18.05 -17.13 -0.25
C VAL A 66 17.83 -15.68 -0.66
N ASP A 67 18.90 -14.89 -0.67
CA ASP A 67 18.91 -13.66 -1.46
C ASP A 67 18.76 -14.11 -2.91
N ALA A 68 17.65 -13.68 -3.51
CA ALA A 68 17.30 -13.92 -4.90
C ALA A 68 18.25 -13.13 -5.83
N GLU A 69 19.55 -13.38 -5.71
CA GLU A 69 20.55 -12.87 -6.63
C GLU A 69 20.40 -13.65 -7.93
N PHE A 70 19.89 -12.91 -8.90
CA PHE A 70 19.63 -13.28 -10.27
C PHE A 70 20.92 -13.81 -10.92
N GLU A 71 21.12 -15.12 -10.92
CA GLU A 71 22.29 -15.72 -11.59
C GLU A 71 21.98 -15.85 -13.09
N GLU A 72 22.47 -14.85 -13.83
CA GLU A 72 22.45 -14.78 -15.29
C GLU A 72 23.12 -16.02 -15.87
N VAL A 73 22.30 -16.96 -16.37
CA VAL A 73 22.77 -18.19 -17.02
C VAL A 73 23.54 -17.81 -18.28
N LYS A 74 24.88 -17.84 -18.20
CA LYS A 74 25.74 -17.88 -19.37
C LYS A 74 26.19 -19.33 -19.56
N GLU A 75 25.39 -20.02 -20.36
CA GLU A 75 25.80 -21.21 -21.11
C GLU A 75 27.09 -20.87 -21.89
N ASP A 76 28.12 -21.70 -21.75
CA ASP A 76 28.61 -22.50 -22.87
C ASP A 76 30.01 -23.09 -22.60
N LYS A 77 30.06 -24.42 -22.85
CA LYS A 77 31.17 -25.24 -23.37
C LYS A 77 32.10 -25.99 -22.42
#